data_AF-A0A661PUK1-F1
#
_entry.id   AF-A0A661PUK1-F1
#
_cell.length_a   1.000
_cell.length_b   1.000
_cell.length_c   1.000
_cell.angle_alpha   90.00
_cell.angle_beta   90.00
_cell.angle_gamma   90.00
#
_symmetry.space_group_name_H-M   'P 1'
#
loop_
_entity.id
_entity.type
_entity.pdbx_description
1 polymer ?
#
loop_
_entity_poly.entity_id
_entity_poly.type
_entity_poly.pdbx_seq_one_letter_code
_entity_poly.pdbx_strand_id
1 'polypeptide(L)'
;MLKIVDKRKNGFTLIELLLVMAIIGLLLALIVPRAQRARLDAKFAEVRQCGSEIAATTMIWAEDKARNQYGSTNFTTKDFLYSDIELIEPEFTNYKLSGKYTGNEAFDGVQALMSVEQRPKNPFNFVDYFAKTNDDQVVREGSVVDDEYELPIPSKKPGLLFFAVQPDPVLKEYLNFYLLYTATVAVDAESGSWYGEMDHEKYEGLRHGIFVARLYDDQEYGGSEENLFDWRKRQTSK
;
A
#
# COMPACT_ATOMS: atom_id res chain seq x y z
N MET A 1 -20.34 -79.18 -24.94
CA MET A 1 -19.26 -78.55 -25.73
C MET A 1 -19.15 -77.08 -25.29
N LEU A 2 -18.10 -76.70 -24.55
CA LEU A 2 -17.91 -75.34 -24.05
C LEU A 2 -17.01 -74.57 -25.04
N LYS A 3 -17.50 -73.49 -25.64
CA LYS A 3 -16.67 -72.56 -26.42
C LYS A 3 -15.93 -71.64 -25.46
N ILE A 4 -14.61 -71.81 -25.33
CA ILE A 4 -13.75 -70.85 -24.65
C ILE A 4 -13.59 -69.66 -25.59
N VAL A 5 -14.15 -68.51 -25.20
CA VAL A 5 -13.96 -67.25 -25.89
C VAL A 5 -12.63 -66.68 -25.42
N ASP A 6 -11.61 -66.70 -26.29
CA ASP A 6 -10.33 -66.03 -26.04
C ASP A 6 -10.53 -64.51 -25.99
N LYS A 7 -10.50 -63.94 -24.78
CA LYS A 7 -10.39 -62.49 -24.59
C LYS A 7 -8.98 -62.08 -24.97
N ARG A 8 -8.81 -61.54 -26.19
CA ARG A 8 -7.57 -60.87 -26.60
C ARG A 8 -7.24 -59.76 -25.60
N LYS A 9 -6.09 -59.88 -24.93
CA LYS A 9 -5.55 -58.84 -24.05
C LYS A 9 -4.87 -57.81 -24.95
N ASN A 10 -5.45 -56.63 -25.10
CA ASN A 10 -4.79 -55.51 -25.76
C ASN A 10 -3.66 -55.04 -24.83
N GLY A 11 -2.40 -55.25 -25.24
CA GLY A 11 -1.21 -54.80 -24.52
C GLY A 11 -0.91 -53.34 -24.85
N PHE A 12 -0.52 -52.57 -23.84
CA PHE A 12 -0.10 -51.18 -23.99
C PHE A 12 1.30 -51.11 -24.60
N THR A 13 1.47 -50.31 -25.66
CA THR A 13 2.74 -50.19 -26.38
C THR A 13 3.58 -49.03 -25.86
N LEU A 14 4.91 -49.13 -26.00
CA LEU A 14 5.83 -48.07 -25.61
C LEU A 14 5.59 -46.78 -26.40
N ILE A 15 5.18 -46.89 -27.67
CA ILE A 15 4.86 -45.73 -28.51
C ILE A 15 3.58 -45.01 -28.05
N GLU A 16 2.56 -45.75 -27.58
CA GLU A 16 1.37 -45.13 -26.98
C GLU A 16 1.73 -44.33 -25.73
N LEU A 17 2.58 -44.88 -24.86
CA LEU A 17 3.06 -44.14 -23.68
C LEU A 17 3.82 -42.87 -24.08
N LEU A 18 4.72 -42.99 -25.07
CA LEU A 18 5.54 -41.89 -25.54
C LEU A 18 4.70 -40.76 -26.12
N LEU A 19 3.69 -41.10 -26.93
CA LEU A 19 2.77 -40.13 -27.51
C LEU A 19 1.92 -39.44 -26.43
N VAL A 20 1.45 -40.18 -25.41
CA VAL A 20 0.71 -39.60 -24.27
C VAL A 20 1.58 -38.60 -23.51
N MET A 21 2.82 -38.97 -23.18
CA MET A 21 3.75 -38.07 -22.49
C MET A 21 4.08 -36.83 -23.33
N ALA A 22 4.24 -36.98 -24.65
CA ALA A 22 4.46 -35.85 -25.56
C ALA A 22 3.28 -34.87 -25.57
N ILE A 23 2.04 -35.38 -25.62
CA ILE A 23 0.84 -34.53 -25.59
C ILE A 23 0.70 -33.84 -24.21
N ILE A 24 0.91 -34.56 -23.11
CA ILE A 24 0.86 -33.97 -21.76
C ILE A 24 1.92 -32.87 -21.62
N GLY A 25 3.14 -33.10 -22.09
CA GLY A 25 4.22 -32.10 -22.09
C GLY A 25 3.83 -30.83 -22.84
N LEU A 26 3.23 -30.97 -24.03
CA LEU A 26 2.73 -29.84 -24.82
C LEU A 26 1.61 -29.08 -24.11
N LEU A 27 0.66 -29.78 -23.49
CA LEU A 27 -0.42 -29.16 -22.71
C LEU A 27 0.13 -28.38 -21.51
N LEU A 28 1.05 -28.98 -20.74
CA LEU A 28 1.66 -28.32 -19.59
C LEU A 28 2.45 -27.07 -19.98
N ALA A 29 3.16 -27.10 -21.11
CA ALA A 29 3.88 -25.93 -21.62
C ALA A 29 2.97 -24.71 -21.85
N LEU A 30 1.70 -24.92 -22.21
CA LEU A 30 0.72 -23.85 -22.41
C LEU A 30 -0.02 -23.46 -21.12
N ILE A 31 -0.32 -24.44 -20.26
CA ILE A 31 -1.14 -24.24 -19.05
C ILE A 31 -0.34 -23.57 -17.93
N VAL A 32 0.90 -24.00 -17.69
CA VAL A 32 1.73 -23.51 -16.57
C VAL A 32 1.93 -21.99 -16.58
N PRO A 33 2.40 -21.34 -17.68
CA PRO A 33 2.62 -19.89 -17.67
C PRO A 33 1.33 -19.10 -17.48
N ARG A 34 0.20 -19.61 -17.99
CA ARG A 34 -1.12 -18.99 -17.79
C ARG A 34 -1.57 -19.08 -16.34
N ALA A 35 -1.42 -20.25 -15.72
CA ALA A 35 -1.76 -20.45 -14.31
C ALA A 35 -0.89 -19.59 -13.39
N GLN A 36 0.40 -19.41 -13.71
CA GLN A 36 1.28 -18.51 -12.95
C GLN A 36 0.81 -17.05 -13.01
N ARG A 37 0.46 -16.54 -14.20
CA ARG A 37 -0.08 -15.17 -14.36
C ARG A 37 -1.38 -15.00 -13.59
N ALA A 38 -2.34 -15.92 -13.74
CA ALA A 38 -3.62 -15.86 -13.03
C ALA A 38 -3.44 -15.86 -11.50
N ARG A 39 -2.45 -16.59 -10.97
CA ARG A 39 -2.12 -16.55 -9.53
C ARG A 39 -1.56 -15.19 -9.11
N LEU A 40 -0.69 -14.57 -9.92
CA LEU A 40 -0.16 -13.24 -9.63
C LEU A 40 -1.27 -12.19 -9.66
N ASP A 41 -2.13 -12.23 -10.68
CA ASP A 41 -3.27 -11.32 -10.81
C ASP A 41 -4.22 -11.45 -9.61
N ALA A 42 -4.49 -12.68 -9.16
CA ALA A 42 -5.29 -12.93 -7.96
C ALA A 42 -4.66 -12.33 -6.70
N LYS A 43 -3.34 -12.44 -6.53
CA LYS A 43 -2.63 -11.79 -5.40
C LYS A 43 -2.76 -10.28 -5.45
N PHE A 44 -2.62 -9.65 -6.62
CA PHE A 44 -2.78 -8.19 -6.72
C PHE A 44 -4.22 -7.73 -6.54
N ALA A 45 -5.21 -8.55 -6.93
CA ALA A 45 -6.61 -8.29 -6.59
C ALA A 45 -6.83 -8.32 -5.07
N GLU A 46 -6.21 -9.27 -4.37
CA GLU A 46 -6.24 -9.35 -2.90
C GLU A 46 -5.52 -8.15 -2.25
N VAL A 47 -4.36 -7.73 -2.77
CA VAL A 47 -3.69 -6.48 -2.32
C VAL A 47 -4.64 -5.29 -2.43
N ARG A 48 -5.34 -5.15 -3.56
CA ARG A 48 -6.29 -4.04 -3.77
C ARG A 48 -7.46 -4.08 -2.79
N GLN A 49 -7.98 -5.27 -2.49
CA GLN A 49 -9.03 -5.47 -1.51
C GLN A 49 -8.55 -5.08 -0.11
N CYS A 50 -7.42 -5.63 0.34
CA CYS A 50 -6.82 -5.33 1.64
C CYS A 50 -6.50 -3.83 1.78
N GLY A 51 -5.95 -3.22 0.74
CA GLY A 51 -5.65 -1.79 0.76
C GLY A 51 -6.91 -0.92 0.82
N SER A 52 -8.04 -1.36 0.24
CA SER A 52 -9.32 -0.63 0.36
C SER A 52 -9.87 -0.68 1.78
N GLU A 53 -9.69 -1.81 2.47
CA GLU A 53 -10.04 -1.95 3.89
C GLU A 53 -9.15 -1.06 4.77
N ILE A 54 -7.83 -1.10 4.55
CA ILE A 54 -6.87 -0.24 5.28
C ILE A 54 -7.15 1.24 5.01
N ALA A 55 -7.50 1.64 3.79
CA ALA A 55 -7.88 3.01 3.45
C ALA A 55 -9.08 3.48 4.28
N ALA A 56 -10.13 2.66 4.36
CA ALA A 56 -11.32 2.99 5.15
C ALA A 56 -10.99 3.11 6.65
N THR A 57 -10.22 2.16 7.21
CA THR A 57 -9.82 2.21 8.62
C THR A 57 -8.90 3.39 8.93
N THR A 58 -8.02 3.76 7.99
CA THR A 58 -7.15 4.94 8.11
C THR A 58 -7.97 6.22 8.26
N MET A 59 -9.04 6.36 7.49
CA MET A 59 -9.96 7.49 7.60
C MET A 59 -10.74 7.48 8.92
N ILE A 60 -11.26 6.33 9.33
CA ILE A 60 -11.94 6.20 10.63
C ILE A 60 -10.99 6.62 11.77
N TRP A 61 -9.74 6.17 11.71
CA TRP A 61 -8.72 6.54 12.70
C TRP A 61 -8.48 8.06 12.73
N ALA A 62 -8.24 8.69 11.58
CA ALA A 62 -7.95 10.11 11.52
C ALA A 62 -9.15 10.97 11.95
N GLU A 63 -10.37 10.57 11.58
CA GLU A 63 -11.61 11.23 12.02
C GLU A 63 -11.85 11.07 13.53
N ASP A 64 -11.60 9.89 14.09
CA ASP A 64 -11.73 9.65 15.53
C ASP A 64 -10.73 10.51 16.31
N LYS A 65 -9.49 10.61 15.82
CA LYS A 65 -8.46 11.50 16.39
C LYS A 65 -8.87 12.97 16.35
N ALA A 66 -9.35 13.46 15.21
CA ALA A 66 -9.83 14.83 15.08
C ALA A 66 -11.05 15.13 15.96
N ARG A 67 -11.93 14.14 16.16
CA ARG A 67 -13.13 14.31 17.02
C ARG A 67 -12.80 14.26 18.51
N ASN A 68 -11.88 13.40 18.91
CA ASN A 68 -11.54 13.15 20.32
C ASN A 68 -10.32 13.96 20.77
N GLN A 69 -10.00 15.05 20.08
CA GLN A 69 -8.89 15.92 20.42
C GLN A 69 -9.13 16.67 21.75
N TYR A 70 -8.04 17.14 22.35
CA TYR A 70 -8.11 17.93 23.58
C TYR A 70 -8.81 19.26 23.31
N GLY A 71 -9.61 19.75 24.26
CA GLY A 71 -10.51 20.90 24.06
C GLY A 71 -9.83 22.23 23.70
N SER A 72 -8.51 22.34 23.83
CA SER A 72 -7.72 23.50 23.41
C SER A 72 -7.11 23.38 22.01
N THR A 73 -7.30 22.26 21.31
CA THR A 73 -6.69 21.97 20.00
C THR A 73 -7.73 21.88 18.88
N ASN A 74 -7.32 22.22 17.66
CA ASN A 74 -8.15 22.18 16.46
C ASN A 74 -7.40 21.54 15.28
N PHE A 75 -6.87 20.33 15.47
CA PHE A 75 -6.32 19.52 14.39
C PHE A 75 -7.44 18.95 13.53
N THR A 76 -7.25 18.99 12.22
CA THR A 76 -8.16 18.39 11.26
C THR A 76 -7.77 16.97 10.93
N THR A 77 -8.66 16.22 10.26
CA THR A 77 -8.35 14.90 9.71
C THR A 77 -7.10 14.92 8.82
N LYS A 78 -6.89 16.02 8.09
CA LYS A 78 -5.70 16.20 7.22
C LYS A 78 -4.42 16.22 8.05
N ASP A 79 -4.42 16.92 9.18
CA ASP A 79 -3.23 17.06 10.02
C ASP A 79 -2.74 15.70 10.53
N PHE A 80 -3.64 14.81 10.96
CA PHE A 80 -3.26 13.46 11.41
C PHE A 80 -2.67 12.58 10.30
N LEU A 81 -3.03 12.83 9.04
CA LEU A 81 -2.54 12.06 7.88
C LEU A 81 -1.24 12.64 7.30
N TYR A 82 -1.10 13.97 7.29
CA TYR A 82 -0.10 14.68 6.50
C TYR A 82 0.97 15.39 7.32
N SER A 83 0.69 15.72 8.59
CA SER A 83 1.57 16.52 9.45
C SER A 83 2.09 15.71 10.63
N ASP A 84 3.37 15.88 10.96
CA ASP A 84 3.86 15.50 12.28
C ASP A 84 3.33 16.54 13.27
N ILE A 85 2.68 16.09 14.34
CA ILE A 85 2.06 16.93 15.37
C ILE A 85 2.78 16.65 16.68
N GLU A 86 3.27 17.70 17.32
CA GLU A 86 3.88 17.62 18.65
C GLU A 86 3.24 18.69 19.55
N LEU A 87 2.68 18.25 20.67
CA LEU A 87 2.16 19.12 21.72
C LEU A 87 3.01 18.95 22.98
N ILE A 88 3.38 20.09 23.57
CA ILE A 88 4.15 20.15 24.81
C ILE A 88 3.23 19.90 26.01
N GLU A 89 2.02 20.48 25.99
CA GLU A 89 1.01 20.31 27.04
C GLU A 89 -0.40 20.17 26.43
N PRO A 90 -1.06 19.00 26.55
CA PRO A 90 -0.53 17.74 27.07
C PRO A 90 0.56 17.15 26.16
N GLU A 91 1.46 16.33 26.71
CA GLU A 91 2.47 15.61 25.92
C GLU A 91 1.76 14.64 24.96
N PHE A 92 1.75 15.00 23.68
CA PHE A 92 1.11 14.23 22.62
C PHE A 92 1.90 14.37 21.33
N THR A 93 2.26 13.23 20.74
CA THR A 93 2.94 13.17 19.44
C THR A 93 2.11 12.32 18.49
N ASN A 94 1.91 12.83 17.29
CA ASN A 94 1.38 12.08 16.16
C ASN A 94 2.35 12.18 14.99
N TYR A 95 2.79 11.04 14.49
CA TYR A 95 3.57 11.00 13.27
C TYR A 95 2.65 10.96 12.06
N LYS A 96 2.98 11.72 11.02
CA LYS A 96 2.26 11.66 9.76
C LYS A 96 2.31 10.25 9.18
N LEU A 97 1.22 9.87 8.52
CA LEU A 97 1.14 8.61 7.77
C LEU A 97 1.70 8.78 6.36
N SER A 98 1.53 9.97 5.78
CA SER A 98 1.94 10.25 4.40
C SER A 98 3.43 10.04 4.19
N GLY A 99 3.77 9.49 3.03
CA GLY A 99 5.14 9.17 2.68
C GLY A 99 5.66 7.88 3.32
N LYS A 100 4.81 7.05 3.95
CA LYS A 100 5.22 5.85 4.68
C LYS A 100 4.53 4.57 4.18
N TYR A 101 5.21 3.43 4.35
CA TYR A 101 4.58 2.13 4.17
C TYR A 101 3.71 1.78 5.37
N THR A 102 2.67 0.97 5.19
CA THR A 102 1.73 0.60 6.27
C THR A 102 2.39 -0.16 7.42
N GLY A 103 3.58 -0.75 7.21
CA GLY A 103 4.34 -1.42 8.27
C GLY A 103 5.07 -0.48 9.23
N ASN A 104 5.08 0.83 8.95
CA ASN A 104 5.71 1.83 9.80
C ASN A 104 4.91 2.07 11.08
N GLU A 105 5.60 2.37 12.18
CA GLU A 105 5.00 2.59 13.51
C GLU A 105 3.96 3.72 13.55
N ALA A 106 4.01 4.68 12.62
CA ALA A 106 2.96 5.70 12.50
C ALA A 106 1.56 5.09 12.28
N PHE A 107 1.49 3.89 11.67
CA PHE A 107 0.24 3.16 11.45
C PHE A 107 -0.24 2.33 12.64
N ASP A 108 0.49 2.27 13.77
CA ASP A 108 0.09 1.49 14.95
C ASP A 108 -1.31 1.87 15.45
N GLY A 109 -1.64 3.17 15.37
CA GLY A 109 -2.98 3.67 15.71
C GLY A 109 -4.08 3.15 14.79
N VAL A 110 -3.79 3.02 13.49
CA VAL A 110 -4.72 2.43 12.51
C VAL A 110 -4.85 0.93 12.76
N GLN A 111 -3.74 0.23 13.01
CA GLN A 111 -3.72 -1.19 13.33
C GLN A 111 -4.53 -1.51 14.61
N ALA A 112 -4.51 -0.62 15.60
CA ALA A 112 -5.22 -0.78 16.86
C ALA A 112 -6.76 -0.80 16.72
N LEU A 113 -7.30 -0.26 15.61
CA LEU A 113 -8.74 -0.33 15.31
C LEU A 113 -9.18 -1.72 14.81
N MET A 114 -8.23 -2.60 14.48
CA MET A 114 -8.50 -3.94 13.95
C MET A 114 -8.15 -5.02 14.97
N SER A 115 -9.05 -6.00 15.14
CA SER A 115 -8.74 -7.23 15.87
C SER A 115 -7.68 -8.04 15.14
N VAL A 116 -6.85 -8.80 15.88
CA VAL A 116 -5.71 -9.54 15.32
C VAL A 116 -6.13 -10.50 14.20
N GLU A 117 -7.32 -11.08 14.31
CA GLU A 117 -7.88 -12.01 13.33
C GLU A 117 -8.37 -11.32 12.04
N GLN A 118 -8.76 -10.04 12.13
CA GLN A 118 -9.28 -9.26 11.01
C GLN A 118 -8.20 -8.50 10.25
N ARG A 119 -6.97 -8.43 10.77
CA ARG A 119 -5.89 -7.66 10.14
C ARG A 119 -5.56 -8.21 8.74
N PRO A 120 -5.66 -7.36 7.70
CA PRO A 120 -5.33 -7.77 6.34
C PRO A 120 -3.87 -8.23 6.24
N LYS A 121 -3.62 -9.24 5.42
CA LYS A 121 -2.28 -9.80 5.21
C LYS A 121 -1.81 -9.56 3.79
N ASN A 122 -0.52 -9.30 3.62
CA ASN A 122 0.07 -9.21 2.30
C ASN A 122 0.13 -10.63 1.66
N PRO A 123 -0.49 -10.86 0.49
CA PRO A 123 -0.57 -12.19 -0.13
C PRO A 123 0.76 -12.69 -0.72
N PHE A 124 1.81 -11.88 -0.72
CA PHE A 124 3.15 -12.25 -1.18
C PHE A 124 4.03 -12.81 -0.08
N ASN A 125 3.92 -12.31 1.15
CA ASN A 125 4.75 -12.73 2.28
C ASN A 125 3.94 -13.30 3.47
N PHE A 126 2.60 -13.26 3.41
CA PHE A 126 1.64 -13.82 4.36
C PHE A 126 1.70 -13.22 5.78
N VAL A 127 2.31 -12.03 5.93
CA VAL A 127 2.30 -11.28 7.19
C VAL A 127 1.28 -10.15 7.15
N ASP A 128 0.87 -9.70 8.34
CA ASP A 128 0.03 -8.51 8.55
C ASP A 128 0.63 -7.29 7.82
N TYR A 129 -0.19 -6.50 7.12
CA TYR A 129 0.24 -5.28 6.44
C TYR A 129 0.91 -4.25 7.36
N PHE A 130 0.56 -4.26 8.65
CA PHE A 130 1.13 -3.39 9.68
C PHE A 130 2.39 -3.98 10.34
N ALA A 131 2.84 -5.17 9.92
CA ALA A 131 4.09 -5.74 10.44
C ALA A 131 5.30 -4.94 9.96
N LYS A 132 6.27 -4.71 10.86
CA LYS A 132 7.52 -3.97 10.57
C LYS A 132 8.32 -4.51 9.38
N THR A 133 8.17 -5.77 9.01
CA THR A 133 8.80 -6.34 7.80
C THR A 133 8.32 -5.71 6.49
N ASN A 134 7.13 -5.10 6.53
CA ASN A 134 6.50 -4.34 5.43
C ASN A 134 6.85 -2.85 5.48
N ASP A 135 7.63 -2.39 6.47
CA ASP A 135 8.26 -1.07 6.44
C ASP A 135 9.60 -1.19 5.70
N ASP A 136 9.55 -0.94 4.39
CA ASP A 136 10.71 -1.02 3.51
C ASP A 136 11.00 0.34 2.88
N GLN A 137 10.97 1.39 3.72
CA GLN A 137 11.40 2.73 3.37
C GLN A 137 12.86 2.69 2.93
N VAL A 138 13.09 2.79 1.62
CA VAL A 138 14.41 3.05 1.05
C VAL A 138 14.30 4.39 0.34
N VAL A 139 15.20 5.30 0.67
CA VAL A 139 15.28 6.60 0.01
C VAL A 139 16.54 6.68 -0.86
N ARG A 140 16.44 7.35 -2.01
CA ARG A 140 17.62 7.68 -2.82
C ARG A 140 18.37 8.81 -2.13
N GLU A 141 19.63 8.56 -1.82
CA GLU A 141 20.56 9.58 -1.36
C GLU A 141 20.60 10.73 -2.38
N GLY A 142 20.23 11.95 -1.96
CA GLY A 142 20.21 13.14 -2.81
C GLY A 142 18.92 13.40 -3.61
N SER A 143 17.85 12.62 -3.42
CA SER A 143 16.51 12.95 -3.94
C SER A 143 15.79 13.99 -3.08
N VAL A 144 16.45 15.12 -2.87
CA VAL A 144 15.90 16.29 -2.19
C VAL A 144 15.07 17.09 -3.20
N VAL A 145 13.77 17.18 -2.96
CA VAL A 145 12.94 18.21 -3.59
C VAL A 145 12.77 19.32 -2.55
N ASP A 146 13.29 20.51 -2.86
CA ASP A 146 13.12 21.76 -2.08
C ASP A 146 13.42 21.63 -0.57
N ASP A 147 14.60 21.11 -0.22
CA ASP A 147 15.16 21.05 1.15
C ASP A 147 14.33 20.33 2.25
N GLU A 148 13.19 19.70 1.92
CA GLU A 148 12.27 19.25 2.98
C GLU A 148 11.87 17.77 2.94
N TYR A 149 11.89 17.06 1.79
CA TYR A 149 11.58 15.62 1.77
C TYR A 149 12.36 14.81 0.75
N GLU A 150 12.81 13.65 1.23
CA GLU A 150 13.47 12.60 0.49
C GLU A 150 12.38 11.64 -0.05
N LEU A 151 12.14 11.63 -1.36
CA LEU A 151 11.05 10.83 -1.95
C LEU A 151 11.39 9.32 -1.92
N PRO A 152 10.52 8.47 -1.35
CA PRO A 152 10.83 7.07 -1.17
C PRO A 152 10.76 6.29 -2.49
N ILE A 153 11.73 5.41 -2.67
CA ILE A 153 11.78 4.49 -3.79
C ILE A 153 10.73 3.39 -3.58
N PRO A 154 10.02 2.93 -4.63
CA PRO A 154 9.24 1.71 -4.52
C PRO A 154 10.11 0.54 -4.06
N SER A 155 9.65 -0.19 -3.06
CA SER A 155 10.31 -1.39 -2.55
C SER A 155 10.30 -2.51 -3.58
N LYS A 156 11.33 -3.36 -3.56
CA LYS A 156 11.40 -4.61 -4.35
C LYS A 156 10.49 -5.70 -3.79
N LYS A 157 10.06 -5.59 -2.54
CA LYS A 157 9.11 -6.53 -1.93
C LYS A 157 7.75 -6.27 -2.56
N PRO A 158 7.10 -7.25 -3.19
CA PRO A 158 5.83 -7.04 -3.88
C PRO A 158 4.66 -6.87 -2.90
N GLY A 159 3.67 -6.11 -3.35
CA GLY A 159 2.41 -5.91 -2.64
C GLY A 159 2.54 -5.15 -1.33
N LEU A 160 3.61 -4.40 -1.08
CA LEU A 160 3.65 -3.46 0.04
C LEU A 160 2.74 -2.27 -0.27
N LEU A 161 2.05 -1.75 0.76
CA LEU A 161 1.17 -0.59 0.62
C LEU A 161 1.88 0.66 1.11
N PHE A 162 1.94 1.68 0.24
CA PHE A 162 2.57 2.97 0.47
C PHE A 162 1.52 4.08 0.47
N PHE A 163 1.50 4.91 1.51
CA PHE A 163 0.53 5.98 1.66
C PHE A 163 1.05 7.28 1.02
N ALA A 164 0.58 7.53 -0.20
CA ALA A 164 0.99 8.65 -1.03
C ALA A 164 -0.03 9.80 -0.96
N VAL A 165 0.47 11.00 -1.22
CA VAL A 165 -0.31 12.24 -1.19
C VAL A 165 0.21 13.18 -2.26
N GLN A 166 -0.69 13.87 -2.96
CA GLN A 166 -0.36 14.97 -3.87
C GLN A 166 -1.45 16.04 -3.80
N PRO A 167 -1.12 17.31 -4.04
CA PRO A 167 -2.11 18.33 -4.33
C PRO A 167 -2.96 17.95 -5.53
N ASP A 168 -4.25 18.31 -5.51
CA ASP A 168 -5.11 18.19 -6.67
C ASP A 168 -4.63 19.15 -7.78
N PRO A 169 -4.54 18.69 -9.05
CA PRO A 169 -3.97 19.51 -10.12
C PRO A 169 -4.89 20.66 -10.53
N VAL A 170 -6.19 20.55 -10.24
CA VAL A 170 -7.20 21.55 -10.62
C VAL A 170 -7.54 22.42 -9.41
N LEU A 171 -7.95 21.80 -8.29
CA LEU A 171 -8.31 22.51 -7.06
C LEU A 171 -7.16 22.39 -6.05
N LYS A 172 -6.09 23.16 -6.27
CA LYS A 172 -4.82 23.08 -5.52
C LYS A 172 -4.98 23.22 -3.99
N GLU A 173 -6.11 23.75 -3.54
CA GLU A 173 -6.54 23.78 -2.14
C GLU A 173 -7.02 22.43 -1.59
N TYR A 174 -6.84 21.32 -2.31
CA TYR A 174 -7.13 19.97 -1.84
C TYR A 174 -5.91 19.07 -1.99
N LEU A 175 -5.71 18.19 -1.00
CA LEU A 175 -4.79 17.06 -1.06
C LEU A 175 -5.58 15.79 -1.38
N ASN A 176 -5.04 14.98 -2.28
CA ASN A 176 -5.56 13.66 -2.57
C ASN A 176 -4.62 12.59 -2.01
N PHE A 177 -5.19 11.69 -1.20
CA PHE A 177 -4.49 10.60 -0.52
C PHE A 177 -4.84 9.27 -1.17
N TYR A 178 -3.81 8.48 -1.46
CA TYR A 178 -3.93 7.18 -2.10
C TYR A 178 -2.99 6.16 -1.45
N LEU A 179 -3.41 4.90 -1.43
CA LEU A 179 -2.49 3.78 -1.23
C LEU A 179 -2.00 3.29 -2.59
N LEU A 180 -0.69 3.33 -2.79
CA LEU A 180 -0.01 2.69 -3.91
C LEU A 180 0.53 1.34 -3.46
N TYR A 181 0.74 0.41 -4.39
CA TYR A 181 1.38 -0.84 -4.05
C TYR A 181 2.46 -1.29 -5.03
N THR A 182 3.46 -1.96 -4.49
CA THR A 182 4.66 -2.37 -5.22
C THR A 182 4.40 -3.60 -6.09
N ALA A 183 5.01 -3.64 -7.27
CA ALA A 183 4.93 -4.73 -8.22
C ALA A 183 5.95 -5.85 -7.89
N THR A 184 5.92 -6.93 -8.67
CA THR A 184 6.91 -8.01 -8.61
C THR A 184 8.16 -7.74 -9.46
N VAL A 185 8.15 -6.69 -10.27
CA VAL A 185 9.23 -6.34 -11.20
C VAL A 185 10.04 -5.21 -10.59
N ALA A 186 11.35 -5.39 -10.45
CA ALA A 186 12.26 -4.31 -10.09
C ALA A 186 12.65 -3.48 -11.33
N VAL A 187 12.82 -2.16 -11.18
CA VAL A 187 13.32 -1.29 -12.27
C VAL A 187 14.82 -1.46 -12.43
N ASP A 188 15.54 -1.54 -11.31
CA ASP A 188 16.99 -1.72 -11.29
C ASP A 188 17.46 -2.53 -10.06
N ALA A 189 18.78 -2.58 -9.85
CA ALA A 189 19.39 -3.33 -8.77
C ALA A 189 19.08 -2.75 -7.37
N GLU A 190 18.48 -1.57 -7.25
CA GLU A 190 18.25 -0.83 -6.00
C GLU A 190 16.76 -0.50 -5.77
N SER A 191 15.98 -0.36 -6.84
CA SER A 191 14.58 0.09 -6.84
C SER A 191 13.61 -0.97 -7.36
N GLY A 192 12.49 -1.11 -6.65
CA GLY A 192 11.31 -1.83 -7.12
C GLY A 192 10.57 -1.05 -8.20
N SER A 193 9.33 -1.45 -8.50
CA SER A 193 8.41 -0.65 -9.32
C SER A 193 7.03 -0.61 -8.69
N TRP A 194 6.26 0.42 -9.01
CA TRP A 194 4.86 0.49 -8.63
C TRP A 194 4.02 -0.41 -9.55
N TYR A 195 2.98 -1.03 -9.01
CA TYR A 195 2.08 -1.87 -9.78
C TYR A 195 1.12 -1.05 -10.64
N GLY A 196 0.86 -1.48 -11.87
CA GLY A 196 -0.27 -0.99 -12.68
C GLY A 196 -0.23 0.50 -12.96
N GLU A 197 0.91 1.01 -13.45
CA GLU A 197 1.12 2.43 -13.82
C GLU A 197 0.96 3.43 -12.67
N MET A 198 0.93 2.94 -11.42
CA MET A 198 0.97 3.78 -10.25
C MET A 198 2.27 4.58 -10.17
N ASP A 199 2.19 5.77 -9.60
CA ASP A 199 3.32 6.67 -9.41
C ASP A 199 2.97 7.63 -8.27
N HIS A 200 3.90 7.88 -7.34
CA HIS A 200 3.69 8.85 -6.26
C HIS A 200 4.18 10.25 -6.64
N GLU A 201 5.03 10.37 -7.67
CA GLU A 201 5.59 11.64 -8.15
C GLU A 201 4.63 12.33 -9.13
N LYS A 202 3.88 11.55 -9.90
CA LYS A 202 2.96 12.05 -10.92
C LYS A 202 1.52 11.84 -10.51
N TYR A 203 0.73 12.92 -10.56
CA TYR A 203 -0.69 12.88 -10.23
C TYR A 203 -1.48 11.85 -11.06
N GLU A 204 -1.17 11.69 -12.35
CA GLU A 204 -1.80 10.68 -13.21
C GLU A 204 -1.57 9.25 -12.68
N GLY A 205 -0.33 8.94 -12.27
CA GLY A 205 -0.01 7.64 -11.69
C GLY A 205 -0.68 7.44 -10.33
N LEU A 206 -0.77 8.49 -9.51
CA LEU A 206 -1.37 8.42 -8.19
C LEU A 206 -2.81 7.89 -8.24
N ARG A 207 -3.60 8.31 -9.25
CA ARG A 207 -5.01 7.92 -9.41
C ARG A 207 -5.21 6.44 -9.77
N HIS A 208 -4.19 5.74 -10.23
CA HIS A 208 -4.26 4.29 -10.46
C HIS A 208 -4.27 3.50 -9.13
N GLY A 209 -3.85 4.15 -8.04
CA GLY A 209 -3.86 3.62 -6.68
C GLY A 209 -5.25 3.37 -6.11
N ILE A 210 -5.27 3.08 -4.82
CA ILE A 210 -6.49 2.92 -4.02
C ILE A 210 -6.78 4.27 -3.38
N PHE A 211 -7.89 4.90 -3.77
CA PHE A 211 -8.31 6.18 -3.20
C PHE A 211 -8.59 6.03 -1.71
N VAL A 212 -8.04 6.93 -0.90
CA VAL A 212 -8.32 7.01 0.53
C VAL A 212 -9.22 8.20 0.82
N ALA A 213 -8.77 9.40 0.47
CA ALA A 213 -9.53 10.62 0.71
C ALA A 213 -9.07 11.78 -0.17
N ARG A 214 -9.95 12.76 -0.28
CA ARG A 214 -9.66 14.10 -0.76
C ARG A 214 -10.01 15.06 0.36
N LEU A 215 -9.01 15.74 0.91
CA LEU A 215 -9.18 16.65 2.04
C LEU A 215 -8.75 18.05 1.64
N TYR A 216 -9.39 19.06 2.22
CA TYR A 216 -9.01 20.44 2.01
C TYR A 216 -7.63 20.69 2.64
N ASP A 217 -6.75 21.37 1.91
CA ASP A 217 -5.47 21.84 2.42
C ASP A 217 -5.67 23.20 3.09
N ASP A 218 -6.20 23.15 4.31
CA ASP A 218 -6.20 24.32 5.17
C ASP A 218 -4.76 24.73 5.48
N GLN A 219 -4.37 25.89 4.95
CA GLN A 219 -3.08 26.53 5.24
C GLN A 219 -2.97 26.97 6.72
N GLU A 220 -4.07 26.89 7.49
CA GLU A 220 -4.07 27.02 8.94
C GLU A 220 -3.69 25.67 9.56
N TYR A 221 -2.45 25.60 10.06
CA TYR A 221 -2.02 24.49 10.91
C TYR A 221 -2.93 24.44 12.14
N GLY A 222 -3.70 23.37 12.30
CA GLY A 222 -4.43 23.12 13.54
C GLY A 222 -3.46 23.19 14.72
N GLY A 223 -3.81 23.88 15.80
CA GLY A 223 -2.90 24.09 16.91
C GLY A 223 -3.63 24.46 18.20
N SER A 224 -2.89 24.51 19.31
CA SER A 224 -3.40 25.15 20.53
C SER A 224 -3.50 26.67 20.35
N GLU A 225 -4.37 27.35 21.09
CA GLU A 225 -4.43 28.83 21.08
C GLU A 225 -3.04 29.47 21.31
N GLU A 226 -2.18 28.83 22.10
CA GLU A 226 -0.83 29.30 22.41
C GLU A 226 0.15 29.15 21.23
N ASN A 227 0.06 28.07 20.45
CA ASN A 227 0.87 27.86 19.25
C ASN A 227 0.48 28.82 18.11
N LEU A 228 -0.79 29.23 18.04
CA LEU A 228 -1.25 30.29 17.13
C LEU A 228 -0.58 31.65 17.44
N PHE A 229 -0.32 31.95 18.72
CA PHE A 229 0.39 33.17 19.12
C PHE A 229 1.88 33.12 18.76
N ASP A 230 2.54 31.99 18.96
CA ASP A 230 3.97 31.84 18.65
C ASP A 230 4.25 31.80 17.14
N TRP A 231 3.39 31.20 16.33
CA TRP A 231 3.49 31.31 14.87
C TRP A 231 3.29 32.75 14.38
N ARG A 232 2.29 33.49 14.92
CA ARG A 232 2.08 34.91 14.58
C ARG A 232 3.29 35.77 14.92
N LYS A 233 3.96 35.52 16.04
CA LYS A 233 5.22 36.21 16.41
C LYS A 233 6.37 35.92 15.44
N ARG A 234 6.44 34.71 14.88
CA ARG A 234 7.46 34.36 13.87
C ARG A 234 7.21 35.05 12.52
N GLN A 235 5.95 35.29 12.14
CA GLN A 235 5.61 36.02 10.90
C GLN A 235 5.84 37.54 11.00
N THR A 236 5.71 38.13 12.19
CA THR A 236 5.91 39.58 12.40
C THR A 236 7.37 39.97 12.68
N SER A 237 8.29 39.00 12.72
CA SER A 237 9.73 39.19 12.98
C SER A 237 10.59 39.24 11.70
N LYS A 238 9.99 39.39 10.50
CA LYS A 238 10.71 39.66 9.25
C LYS A 238 10.42 41.06 8.74
#